data_AF-A0A2M7XAD9-F1
#
_entry.id   AF-A0A2M7XAD9-F1
#
_cell.length_a   1.000
_cell.length_b   1.000
_cell.length_c   1.000
_cell.angle_alpha   90.00
_cell.angle_beta   90.00
_cell.angle_gamma   90.00
#
_symmetry.space_group_name_H-M   'P 1'
#
loop_
_entity.id
_entity.type
_entity.pdbx_description
1 polymer ?
#
loop_
_entity_poly.entity_id
_entity_poly.type
_entity_poly.pdbx_seq_one_letter_code
_entity_poly.pdbx_strand_id
1 'polypeptide(L)'
;SAIHCGDELNADMSSSFGGIPRSLERGGCHIKEKGYGMGKHFGKLTSILTGKKEKIEIFGRPFSDTTENRKLYKIWWKRINIEHFAIFWLTGLLTILSLALLAFTTAYGKNNLNEGISFIFVESSLISQNFMPFLGISFLVVCTLFLFSTQFSVLDATSRIMSENLVIFSPKKFNPQKLRIYYYIFLWVQILMGIVIFSLGMTEPFKLVVTGAILNAFAMFFYSGFLLWLNNTKLNKTLRPSLIRNVFVVCAFIFYGVFSFITITKIL
;
A
#
# COMPACT_ATOMS: atom_id res chain seq x y z
N SER A 1 -40.89 -16.79 10.30
CA SER A 1 -40.17 -17.97 9.75
C SER A 1 -39.36 -17.66 8.49
N ALA A 2 -38.78 -16.45 8.36
CA ALA A 2 -38.04 -16.02 7.15
C ALA A 2 -36.61 -15.52 7.46
N ILE A 3 -36.09 -15.86 8.65
CA ILE A 3 -34.74 -15.46 9.09
C ILE A 3 -33.78 -16.67 9.05
N HIS A 4 -34.30 -17.90 9.01
CA HIS A 4 -33.46 -19.10 9.08
C HIS A 4 -32.95 -19.61 7.72
N CYS A 5 -33.61 -19.24 6.61
CA CYS A 5 -33.26 -19.72 5.26
C CYS A 5 -32.12 -18.91 4.60
N GLY A 6 -31.80 -17.72 5.12
CA GLY A 6 -30.71 -16.86 4.62
C GLY A 6 -29.33 -17.21 5.19
N ASP A 7 -29.28 -17.94 6.31
CA ASP A 7 -28.03 -18.33 6.97
C ASP A 7 -27.46 -19.64 6.43
N GLU A 8 -28.30 -20.59 6.01
CA GLU A 8 -27.82 -21.85 5.39
C GLU A 8 -27.25 -21.63 3.98
N LEU A 9 -27.84 -20.73 3.18
CA LEU A 9 -27.28 -20.32 1.88
C LEU A 9 -25.97 -19.53 2.01
N ASN A 10 -25.78 -18.81 3.11
CA ASN A 10 -24.53 -18.10 3.44
C ASN A 10 -23.45 -19.02 4.03
N ALA A 11 -23.85 -20.11 4.70
CA ALA A 11 -22.94 -21.12 5.22
C ALA A 11 -22.30 -21.93 4.08
N ASP A 12 -23.09 -22.31 3.07
CA ASP A 12 -22.60 -23.09 1.92
C ASP A 12 -21.72 -22.27 0.96
N MET A 13 -22.03 -20.97 0.77
CA MET A 13 -21.16 -20.04 0.02
C MET A 13 -19.80 -19.80 0.69
N SER A 14 -19.66 -20.08 1.99
CA SER A 14 -18.43 -19.82 2.76
C SER A 14 -17.38 -20.95 2.63
N SER A 15 -17.78 -22.14 2.20
CA SER A 15 -16.88 -23.31 2.17
C SER A 15 -15.91 -23.32 0.99
N SER A 16 -16.16 -22.50 -0.04
CA SER A 16 -15.63 -22.75 -1.38
C SER A 16 -14.63 -21.74 -1.91
N PHE A 17 -14.17 -20.77 -1.11
CA PHE A 17 -13.31 -19.69 -1.62
C PHE A 17 -11.92 -19.56 -0.97
N GLY A 18 -10.86 -20.00 -1.66
CA GLY A 18 -10.36 -19.07 -2.69
C GLY A 18 -8.93 -18.99 -3.28
N GLY A 19 -7.99 -18.29 -2.66
CA GLY A 19 -6.85 -17.61 -3.26
C GLY A 19 -7.15 -16.17 -3.71
N ILE A 20 -6.71 -15.16 -2.95
CA ILE A 20 -6.57 -13.77 -3.43
C ILE A 20 -5.12 -13.57 -3.91
N PRO A 21 -4.88 -13.10 -5.14
CA PRO A 21 -3.55 -12.73 -5.61
C PRO A 21 -3.02 -11.46 -4.90
N ARG A 22 -1.81 -11.57 -4.33
CA ARG A 22 -1.09 -10.62 -3.44
C ARG A 22 -0.64 -9.27 -4.04
N SER A 23 -1.28 -8.76 -5.08
CA SER A 23 -0.73 -7.64 -5.88
C SER A 23 -1.22 -6.22 -5.52
N LEU A 24 -1.91 -6.04 -4.39
CA LEU A 24 -2.34 -4.75 -3.86
C LEU A 24 -2.40 -4.85 -2.33
N GLU A 25 -1.25 -4.88 -1.66
CA GLU A 25 -1.14 -5.34 -0.27
C GLU A 25 -1.85 -4.45 0.76
N ARG A 26 -1.96 -3.12 0.53
CA ARG A 26 -2.81 -2.24 1.38
C ARG A 26 -4.31 -2.52 1.21
N GLY A 27 -4.76 -2.72 -0.03
CA GLY A 27 -6.15 -3.10 -0.32
C GLY A 27 -6.49 -4.50 0.18
N GLY A 28 -5.52 -5.43 0.14
CA GLY A 28 -5.67 -6.79 0.65
C GLY A 28 -5.92 -6.85 2.16
N CYS A 29 -5.26 -6.02 2.96
CA CYS A 29 -5.52 -5.94 4.40
C CYS A 29 -6.91 -5.36 4.69
N HIS A 30 -7.35 -4.36 3.94
CA HIS A 30 -8.70 -3.76 4.07
C HIS A 30 -9.82 -4.74 3.68
N ILE A 31 -9.59 -5.55 2.66
CA ILE A 31 -10.50 -6.63 2.23
C ILE A 31 -10.54 -7.75 3.27
N LYS A 32 -9.40 -8.08 3.90
CA LYS A 32 -9.31 -9.03 5.03
C LYS A 32 -10.11 -8.53 6.25
N GLU A 33 -9.97 -7.26 6.61
CA GLU A 33 -10.61 -6.70 7.81
C GLU A 33 -12.12 -6.46 7.66
N LYS A 34 -12.58 -6.07 6.45
CA LYS A 34 -14.02 -5.94 6.14
C LYS A 34 -14.73 -7.27 5.85
N GLY A 35 -13.99 -8.39 5.74
CA GLY A 35 -14.58 -9.70 5.50
C GLY A 35 -15.16 -9.89 4.10
N TYR A 36 -14.78 -9.06 3.12
CA TYR A 36 -15.28 -9.21 1.75
C TYR A 36 -14.65 -10.42 1.06
N GLY A 37 -15.48 -11.30 0.51
CA GLY A 37 -15.05 -12.54 -0.11
C GLY A 37 -14.23 -13.40 0.86
N MET A 38 -12.99 -13.72 0.48
CA MET A 38 -12.09 -14.54 1.30
C MET A 38 -11.60 -13.90 2.60
N GLY A 39 -11.82 -12.61 2.83
CA GLY A 39 -11.39 -11.91 4.04
C GLY A 39 -11.98 -12.49 5.33
N LYS A 40 -13.15 -13.13 5.25
CA LYS A 40 -13.86 -13.74 6.40
C LYS A 40 -13.10 -14.93 7.04
N HIS A 41 -12.20 -15.57 6.29
CA HIS A 41 -11.43 -16.74 6.75
C HIS A 41 -10.02 -16.40 7.25
N PHE A 42 -9.63 -15.12 7.21
CA PHE A 42 -8.37 -14.67 7.80
C PHE A 42 -8.59 -14.27 9.25
N GLY A 43 -7.81 -14.85 10.17
CA GLY A 43 -7.81 -14.43 11.56
C GLY A 43 -7.43 -12.96 11.67
N LYS A 44 -8.19 -12.17 12.44
CA LYS A 44 -7.91 -10.76 12.66
C LYS A 44 -6.69 -10.61 13.58
N LEU A 45 -5.77 -9.69 13.28
CA LEU A 45 -4.75 -9.30 14.26
C LEU A 45 -5.44 -8.54 15.39
N THR A 46 -5.82 -9.23 16.47
CA THR A 46 -6.46 -8.58 17.62
C THR A 46 -5.43 -7.77 18.42
N SER A 47 -5.82 -6.52 18.71
CA SER A 47 -5.10 -5.56 19.54
C SER A 47 -4.86 -6.09 20.97
N ILE A 48 -3.81 -5.58 21.62
CA ILE A 48 -3.23 -6.00 22.91
C ILE A 48 -4.26 -6.08 24.06
N LEU A 49 -5.37 -5.36 23.98
CA LEU A 49 -6.35 -5.28 25.07
C LEU A 49 -7.32 -6.47 25.18
N THR A 50 -7.53 -7.25 24.12
CA THR A 50 -8.68 -8.19 24.08
C THR A 50 -8.31 -9.66 24.30
N GLY A 51 -7.03 -10.03 24.41
CA GLY A 51 -6.59 -11.34 24.95
C GLY A 51 -7.08 -12.62 24.23
N LYS A 52 -7.88 -12.52 23.16
CA LYS A 52 -8.43 -13.67 22.44
C LYS A 52 -7.42 -14.19 21.43
N LYS A 53 -6.84 -15.36 21.74
CA LYS A 53 -6.01 -16.16 20.82
C LYS A 53 -6.89 -16.76 19.73
N GLU A 54 -7.09 -16.05 18.62
CA GLU A 54 -7.65 -16.66 17.42
C GLU A 54 -6.54 -17.37 16.63
N LYS A 55 -6.84 -18.56 16.08
CA LYS A 55 -5.93 -19.28 15.19
C LYS A 55 -5.81 -18.47 13.90
N ILE A 56 -4.65 -17.84 13.71
CA ILE A 56 -4.33 -17.13 12.47
C ILE A 56 -4.00 -18.20 11.42
N GLU A 57 -4.98 -18.55 10.57
CA GLU A 57 -4.70 -19.32 9.34
C GLU A 57 -4.00 -18.37 8.35
N ILE A 58 -2.68 -18.53 8.23
CA ILE A 58 -1.82 -17.72 7.36
C ILE A 58 -1.96 -18.14 5.87
N PHE A 59 -2.54 -19.33 5.62
CA PHE A 59 -2.72 -19.89 4.29
C PHE A 59 -4.13 -19.60 3.77
N GLY A 60 -4.23 -18.91 2.64
CA GLY A 60 -5.48 -18.86 1.88
C GLY A 60 -5.75 -20.21 1.21
N ARG A 61 -6.96 -20.75 1.36
CA ARG A 61 -7.40 -21.95 0.62
C ARG A 61 -7.72 -21.57 -0.83
N PRO A 62 -7.42 -22.37 -1.86
CA PRO A 62 -7.91 -22.15 -3.22
C PRO A 62 -9.43 -22.36 -3.32
N PHE A 63 -10.14 -21.72 -4.27
CA PHE A 63 -11.56 -21.98 -4.50
C PHE A 63 -11.75 -23.21 -5.37
N SER A 64 -12.81 -23.96 -5.09
CA SER A 64 -13.30 -25.01 -5.98
C SER A 64 -13.70 -24.38 -7.31
N ASP A 65 -13.17 -24.91 -8.41
CA ASP A 65 -13.28 -24.30 -9.74
C ASP A 65 -14.64 -24.57 -10.42
N THR A 66 -15.74 -24.18 -9.75
CA THR A 66 -17.11 -24.35 -10.23
C THR A 66 -17.56 -23.17 -11.09
N THR A 67 -18.53 -23.41 -11.99
CA THR A 67 -19.07 -22.37 -12.90
C THR A 67 -19.74 -21.22 -12.16
N GLU A 68 -20.37 -21.47 -11.01
CA GLU A 68 -20.96 -20.45 -10.15
C GLU A 68 -19.90 -19.57 -9.47
N ASN A 69 -18.86 -20.18 -8.91
CA ASN A 69 -17.75 -19.46 -8.27
C ASN A 69 -17.02 -18.55 -9.26
N ARG A 70 -16.88 -18.98 -10.53
CA ARG A 70 -16.32 -18.14 -11.60
C ARG A 70 -17.18 -16.89 -11.88
N LYS A 71 -18.52 -17.01 -11.86
CA LYS A 71 -19.42 -15.85 -12.09
C LYS A 71 -19.29 -14.85 -10.94
N LEU A 72 -19.29 -15.34 -9.70
CA LEU A 72 -19.12 -14.51 -8.50
C LEU A 72 -17.76 -13.80 -8.50
N TYR A 73 -16.69 -14.51 -8.85
CA TYR A 73 -15.34 -13.92 -8.98
C TYR A 73 -15.30 -12.77 -9.98
N LYS A 74 -15.93 -12.92 -11.17
CA LYS A 74 -15.98 -11.84 -12.18
C LYS A 74 -16.73 -10.61 -11.68
N ILE A 75 -17.84 -10.80 -10.96
CA ILE A 75 -18.61 -9.70 -10.37
C ILE A 75 -17.79 -8.98 -9.32
N TRP A 76 -17.18 -9.73 -8.40
CA TRP A 76 -16.30 -9.20 -7.35
C TRP A 76 -15.12 -8.44 -7.96
N TRP A 77 -14.46 -9.02 -8.95
CA TRP A 77 -13.33 -8.40 -9.65
C TRP A 77 -13.73 -7.09 -10.34
N LYS A 78 -14.91 -7.04 -10.98
CA LYS A 78 -15.42 -5.81 -11.60
C LYS A 78 -15.68 -4.74 -10.54
N ARG A 79 -16.34 -5.08 -9.43
CA ARG A 79 -16.64 -4.14 -8.34
C ARG A 79 -15.37 -3.56 -7.72
N ILE A 80 -14.40 -4.41 -7.38
CA ILE A 80 -13.12 -3.96 -6.83
C ILE A 80 -12.38 -3.04 -7.78
N ASN A 81 -12.31 -3.37 -9.07
CA ASN A 81 -11.64 -2.51 -10.03
C ASN A 81 -12.33 -1.15 -10.13
N ILE A 82 -13.67 -1.09 -10.11
CA ILE A 82 -14.43 0.16 -10.16
C ILE A 82 -14.21 0.98 -8.89
N GLU A 83 -14.30 0.35 -7.71
CA GLU A 83 -14.09 1.02 -6.43
C GLU A 83 -12.67 1.57 -6.32
N HIS A 84 -11.65 0.78 -6.64
CA HIS A 84 -10.27 1.22 -6.60
C HIS A 84 -10.01 2.30 -7.64
N PHE A 85 -10.55 2.16 -8.86
CA PHE A 85 -10.42 3.20 -9.88
C PHE A 85 -11.09 4.50 -9.45
N ALA A 86 -12.32 4.46 -8.95
CA ALA A 86 -13.04 5.65 -8.51
C ALA A 86 -12.32 6.31 -7.34
N ILE A 87 -11.94 5.55 -6.31
CA ILE A 87 -11.25 6.12 -5.14
C ILE A 87 -9.88 6.65 -5.55
N PHE A 88 -9.03 5.84 -6.19
CA PHE A 88 -7.67 6.24 -6.53
C PHE A 88 -7.64 7.40 -7.53
N TRP A 89 -8.44 7.32 -8.60
CA TRP A 89 -8.40 8.32 -9.66
C TRP A 89 -9.11 9.61 -9.24
N LEU A 90 -10.31 9.54 -8.66
CA LEU A 90 -11.05 10.76 -8.27
C LEU A 90 -10.38 11.46 -7.11
N THR A 91 -10.03 10.74 -6.03
CA THR A 91 -9.40 11.39 -4.87
C THR A 91 -7.95 11.78 -5.17
N GLY A 92 -7.21 10.98 -5.93
CA GLY A 92 -5.85 11.30 -6.36
C GLY A 92 -5.81 12.53 -7.28
N LEU A 93 -6.69 12.57 -8.30
CA LEU A 93 -6.76 13.72 -9.20
C LEU A 93 -7.17 14.99 -8.45
N LEU A 94 -8.22 14.92 -7.62
CA LEU A 94 -8.68 16.07 -6.85
C LEU A 94 -7.58 16.60 -5.93
N THR A 95 -6.91 15.71 -5.18
CA THR A 95 -5.83 16.12 -4.26
C THR A 95 -4.64 16.73 -5.00
N ILE A 96 -4.19 16.12 -6.10
CA ILE A 96 -3.06 16.66 -6.89
C ILE A 96 -3.43 18.01 -7.51
N LEU A 97 -4.64 18.15 -8.08
CA LEU A 97 -5.08 19.42 -8.65
C LEU A 97 -5.24 20.51 -7.59
N SER A 98 -5.79 20.18 -6.41
CA SER A 98 -5.88 21.12 -5.30
C SER A 98 -4.50 21.56 -4.80
N LEU A 99 -3.55 20.63 -4.67
CA LEU A 99 -2.18 20.96 -4.25
C LEU A 99 -1.44 21.77 -5.31
N ALA A 100 -1.61 21.43 -6.59
CA ALA A 100 -1.00 22.16 -7.70
C ALA A 100 -1.56 23.58 -7.82
N LEU A 101 -2.87 23.76 -7.63
CA LEU A 101 -3.51 25.08 -7.60
C LEU A 101 -3.04 25.90 -6.40
N LEU A 102 -2.92 25.28 -5.22
CA LEU A 102 -2.38 25.94 -4.03
C LEU A 102 -0.96 26.42 -4.31
N ALA A 103 -0.07 25.53 -4.77
CA ALA A 103 1.30 25.86 -5.11
C ALA A 103 1.40 26.93 -6.21
N PHE A 104 0.51 26.90 -7.21
CA PHE A 104 0.47 27.92 -8.25
C PHE A 104 0.06 29.29 -7.70
N THR A 105 -0.92 29.35 -6.79
CA THR A 105 -1.36 30.63 -6.22
C THR A 105 -0.38 31.21 -5.19
N THR A 106 0.45 30.37 -4.54
CA THR A 106 1.39 30.77 -3.49
C THR A 106 2.82 30.98 -3.99
N ALA A 107 3.34 30.07 -4.83
CA ALA A 107 4.75 30.05 -5.24
C ALA A 107 5.03 30.68 -6.60
N TYR A 108 4.03 30.75 -7.49
CA TYR A 108 4.27 31.13 -8.88
C TYR A 108 4.77 32.57 -8.99
N GLY A 109 5.90 32.76 -9.68
CA GLY A 109 6.53 34.07 -9.89
C GLY A 109 7.49 34.53 -8.78
N LYS A 110 7.79 33.69 -7.77
CA LYS A 110 8.78 34.03 -6.73
C LYS A 110 10.17 33.46 -7.07
N ASN A 111 11.14 34.36 -7.23
CA ASN A 111 12.53 34.01 -7.60
C ASN A 111 13.40 33.41 -6.47
N ASN A 112 12.89 33.33 -5.23
CA ASN A 112 13.63 32.91 -4.03
C ASN A 112 13.09 31.61 -3.40
N LEU A 113 12.58 30.68 -4.20
CA LEU A 113 12.17 29.38 -3.68
C LEU A 113 13.40 28.48 -3.57
N ASN A 114 14.05 28.51 -2.41
CA ASN A 114 15.05 27.49 -2.06
C ASN A 114 14.40 26.11 -2.14
N GLU A 115 15.10 25.14 -2.76
CA GLU A 115 14.65 23.76 -2.92
C GLU A 115 14.36 23.10 -1.56
N GLY A 116 13.22 22.38 -1.45
CA GLY A 116 12.89 21.58 -0.25
C GLY A 116 11.77 22.16 0.62
N ILE A 117 11.91 22.02 1.95
CA ILE A 117 10.86 22.30 2.96
C ILE A 117 10.58 23.81 3.10
N SER A 118 11.53 24.66 2.69
CA SER A 118 11.39 26.13 2.65
C SER A 118 10.13 26.60 1.93
N PHE A 119 9.71 25.87 0.89
CA PHE A 119 8.48 26.17 0.16
C PHE A 119 7.25 26.20 1.08
N ILE A 120 7.11 25.24 1.99
CA ILE A 120 5.96 25.13 2.91
C ILE A 120 5.89 26.34 3.85
N PHE A 121 7.04 26.86 4.29
CA PHE A 121 7.10 28.06 5.13
C PHE A 121 6.70 29.32 4.35
N VAL A 122 7.06 29.42 3.08
CA VAL A 122 6.63 30.52 2.20
C VAL A 122 5.11 30.48 1.99
N GLU A 123 4.53 29.30 1.75
CA GLU A 123 3.08 29.13 1.64
C GLU A 123 2.36 29.55 2.92
N SER A 124 2.82 29.06 4.07
CA SER A 124 2.27 29.42 5.38
C SER A 124 2.31 30.93 5.63
N SER A 125 3.43 31.59 5.29
CA SER A 125 3.58 33.03 5.44
C SER A 125 2.62 33.81 4.55
N LEU A 126 2.38 33.36 3.32
CA LEU A 126 1.42 33.98 2.41
C LEU A 126 -0.03 33.80 2.87
N ILE A 127 -0.38 32.61 3.36
CA ILE A 127 -1.71 32.35 3.92
C ILE A 127 -1.96 33.25 5.15
N SER A 128 -0.94 33.41 5.99
CA SER A 128 -0.95 34.31 7.15
C SER A 128 -1.17 35.77 6.75
N GLN A 129 -0.51 36.24 5.68
CA GLN A 129 -0.60 37.62 5.19
C GLN A 129 -1.92 37.92 4.47
N ASN A 130 -2.43 36.99 3.66
CA ASN A 130 -3.62 37.22 2.82
C ASN A 130 -4.94 36.98 3.56
N PHE A 131 -4.95 36.11 4.56
CA PHE A 131 -6.17 35.75 5.30
C PHE A 131 -6.08 36.17 6.76
N MET A 132 -5.47 35.34 7.61
CA MET A 132 -5.33 35.59 9.05
C MET A 132 -4.08 34.92 9.60
N PRO A 133 -3.38 35.54 10.59
CA PRO A 133 -2.13 34.98 11.12
C PRO A 133 -2.25 33.56 11.69
N PHE A 134 -3.35 33.25 12.36
CA PHE A 134 -3.60 31.91 12.92
C PHE A 134 -3.75 30.81 11.86
N LEU A 135 -4.20 31.17 10.65
CA LEU A 135 -4.44 30.21 9.57
C LEU A 135 -3.12 29.68 8.99
N GLY A 136 -2.08 30.52 8.91
CA GLY A 136 -0.75 30.09 8.49
C GLY A 136 -0.12 29.08 9.46
N ILE A 137 -0.28 29.29 10.77
CA ILE A 137 0.21 28.34 11.80
C ILE A 137 -0.59 27.04 11.74
N SER A 138 -1.91 27.13 11.63
CA SER A 138 -2.79 25.96 11.50
C SER A 138 -2.45 25.11 10.28
N PHE A 139 -2.13 25.74 9.15
CA PHE A 139 -1.67 25.06 7.95
C PHE A 139 -0.40 24.23 8.20
N LEU A 140 0.61 24.78 8.89
CA LEU A 140 1.83 24.04 9.23
C LEU A 140 1.55 22.85 10.15
N VAL A 141 0.67 23.02 11.13
CA VAL A 141 0.27 21.94 12.05
C VAL A 141 -0.43 20.82 11.28
N VAL A 142 -1.39 21.16 10.42
CA VAL A 142 -2.12 20.17 9.60
C VAL A 142 -1.17 19.44 8.64
N CYS A 143 -0.28 20.16 7.95
CA CYS A 143 0.72 19.54 7.07
C CYS A 143 1.63 18.58 7.84
N THR A 144 2.08 18.98 9.03
CA THR A 144 2.91 18.14 9.90
C THR A 144 2.16 16.87 10.31
N LEU A 145 0.93 17.01 10.83
CA LEU A 145 0.10 15.85 11.23
C LEU A 145 -0.19 14.90 10.05
N PHE A 146 -0.42 15.45 8.87
CA PHE A 146 -0.65 14.65 7.65
C PHE A 146 0.60 13.86 7.23
N LEU A 147 1.77 14.49 7.22
CA LEU A 147 3.05 13.82 6.94
C LEU A 147 3.37 12.75 8.00
N PHE A 148 3.15 13.02 9.29
CA PHE A 148 3.33 12.02 10.32
C PHE A 148 2.36 10.84 10.16
N SER A 149 1.07 11.11 9.96
CA SER A 149 0.04 10.08 9.80
C SER A 149 0.34 9.14 8.63
N THR A 150 0.77 9.68 7.49
CA THR A 150 1.14 8.88 6.33
C THR A 150 2.36 8.00 6.59
N GLN A 151 3.38 8.51 7.29
CA GLN A 151 4.57 7.70 7.64
C GLN A 151 4.25 6.60 8.65
N PHE A 152 3.44 6.89 9.68
CA PHE A 152 2.98 5.85 10.62
C PHE A 152 2.20 4.74 9.91
N SER A 153 1.33 5.10 8.97
CA SER A 153 0.58 4.12 8.17
C SER A 153 1.50 3.23 7.32
N VAL A 154 2.56 3.79 6.74
CA VAL A 154 3.55 3.03 5.96
C VAL A 154 4.33 2.06 6.85
N LEU A 155 4.82 2.52 8.01
CA LEU A 155 5.58 1.68 8.94
C LEU A 155 4.76 0.51 9.48
N ASP A 156 3.50 0.76 9.86
CA ASP A 156 2.60 -0.32 10.31
C ASP A 156 2.37 -1.36 9.21
N ALA A 157 2.01 -0.92 8.01
CA ALA A 157 1.70 -1.82 6.90
C ALA A 157 2.93 -2.66 6.52
N THR A 158 4.09 -2.04 6.38
CA THR A 158 5.33 -2.73 5.98
C THR A 158 5.81 -3.71 7.06
N SER A 159 5.76 -3.33 8.34
CA SER A 159 6.13 -4.22 9.45
C SER A 159 5.22 -5.45 9.52
N ARG A 160 3.91 -5.27 9.30
CA ARG A 160 2.95 -6.38 9.25
C ARG A 160 3.27 -7.34 8.10
N ILE A 161 3.44 -6.80 6.89
CA ILE A 161 3.78 -7.58 5.69
C ILE A 161 5.08 -8.36 5.89
N MET A 162 6.13 -7.72 6.40
CA MET A 162 7.43 -8.36 6.59
C MET A 162 7.37 -9.48 7.64
N SER A 163 6.62 -9.27 8.73
CA SER A 163 6.41 -10.28 9.77
C SER A 163 5.64 -11.50 9.26
N GLU A 164 4.60 -11.29 8.44
CA GLU A 164 3.86 -12.37 7.79
C GLU A 164 4.76 -13.14 6.80
N ASN A 165 5.51 -12.42 5.95
CA ASN A 165 6.42 -13.03 4.98
C ASN A 165 7.52 -13.87 5.64
N LEU A 166 8.05 -13.45 6.80
CA LEU A 166 9.07 -14.20 7.54
C LEU A 166 8.56 -15.56 8.01
N VAL A 167 7.34 -15.61 8.57
CA VAL A 167 6.72 -16.86 9.05
C VAL A 167 6.37 -17.78 7.87
N ILE A 168 5.93 -17.22 6.75
CA ILE A 168 5.57 -17.97 5.54
C ILE A 168 6.79 -18.57 4.85
N PHE A 169 7.91 -17.84 4.79
CA PHE A 169 9.13 -18.30 4.14
C PHE A 169 9.81 -19.45 4.91
N SER A 170 9.65 -19.51 6.23
CA SER A 170 10.30 -20.52 7.06
C SER A 170 9.40 -20.99 8.21
N PRO A 171 8.28 -21.68 7.91
CA PRO A 171 7.29 -22.09 8.91
C PRO A 171 7.85 -23.12 9.90
N LYS A 172 8.93 -23.83 9.54
CA LYS A 172 9.64 -24.77 10.43
C LYS A 172 10.53 -24.07 11.45
N LYS A 173 10.98 -22.84 11.18
CA LYS A 173 11.93 -22.09 12.03
C LYS A 173 11.25 -20.98 12.82
N PHE A 174 10.18 -20.39 12.28
CA PHE A 174 9.45 -19.29 12.90
C PHE A 174 8.03 -19.71 13.25
N ASN A 175 7.70 -19.65 14.54
CA ASN A 175 6.40 -20.08 15.03
C ASN A 175 5.34 -18.97 14.74
N PRO A 176 4.21 -19.28 14.09
CA PRO A 176 3.13 -18.32 13.83
C PRO A 176 2.55 -17.68 15.09
N GLN A 177 2.65 -18.33 16.26
CA GLN A 177 2.21 -17.75 17.53
C GLN A 177 3.06 -16.56 17.99
N LYS A 178 4.28 -16.41 17.46
CA LYS A 178 5.18 -15.29 17.77
C LYS A 178 5.12 -14.16 16.73
N LEU A 179 4.14 -14.17 15.83
CA LEU A 179 3.97 -13.14 14.79
C LEU A 179 3.98 -11.71 15.37
N ARG A 180 3.40 -11.53 16.55
CA ARG A 180 3.40 -10.26 17.29
C ARG A 180 4.81 -9.75 17.60
N ILE A 181 5.73 -10.63 18.01
CA ILE A 181 7.12 -10.26 18.33
C ILE A 181 7.85 -9.87 17.06
N TYR A 182 7.66 -10.61 15.97
CA TYR A 182 8.28 -10.29 14.68
C TYR A 182 7.83 -8.94 14.14
N TYR A 183 6.54 -8.59 14.28
CA TYR A 183 6.04 -7.26 13.94
C TYR A 183 6.81 -6.15 14.67
N TYR A 184 6.95 -6.24 16.00
CA TYR A 184 7.67 -5.23 16.77
C TYR A 184 9.16 -5.17 16.43
N ILE A 185 9.79 -6.32 16.17
CA ILE A 185 11.20 -6.36 15.74
C ILE A 185 11.37 -5.60 14.43
N PHE A 186 10.54 -5.88 13.41
CA PHE A 186 10.64 -5.18 12.13
C PHE A 186 10.37 -3.68 12.26
N LEU A 187 9.37 -3.30 13.06
CA LEU A 187 9.05 -1.89 13.34
C LEU A 187 10.24 -1.16 13.97
N TRP A 188 10.83 -1.73 15.03
CA TRP A 188 11.97 -1.10 15.71
C TRP A 188 13.22 -1.07 14.82
N VAL A 189 13.47 -2.11 14.03
CA VAL A 189 14.57 -2.12 13.06
C VAL A 189 14.41 -1.01 12.01
N GLN A 190 13.20 -0.79 11.49
CA GLN A 190 12.94 0.30 10.54
C GLN A 190 13.17 1.68 11.17
N ILE A 191 12.70 1.89 12.41
CA ILE A 191 12.91 3.14 13.15
C ILE A 191 14.39 3.38 13.40
N LEU A 192 15.11 2.36 13.91
CA LEU A 192 16.54 2.43 14.17
C LEU A 192 17.34 2.70 12.90
N MET A 193 17.00 2.04 11.79
CA MET A 193 17.62 2.31 10.49
C MET A 193 17.43 3.77 10.07
N GLY A 194 16.23 4.33 10.24
CA GLY A 194 15.97 5.74 9.98
C GLY A 194 16.83 6.68 10.83
N ILE A 195 16.95 6.39 12.14
CA ILE A 195 17.80 7.16 13.07
C ILE A 195 19.27 7.10 12.65
N VAL A 196 19.77 5.92 12.27
CA VAL A 196 21.15 5.74 11.80
C VAL A 196 21.41 6.56 10.53
N ILE A 197 20.50 6.53 9.55
CA ILE A 197 20.63 7.30 8.30
C ILE A 197 20.71 8.80 8.59
N PHE A 198 19.87 9.31 9.49
CA PHE A 198 19.95 10.72 9.90
C PHE A 198 21.24 11.04 10.66
N SER A 199 21.71 10.13 11.52
CA SER A 199 22.96 10.30 12.28
C SER A 199 24.20 10.30 11.39
N LEU A 200 24.16 9.70 10.20
CA LEU A 200 25.25 9.70 9.22
C LEU A 200 25.39 11.04 8.46
N GLY A 201 24.58 12.06 8.81
CA GLY A 201 24.75 13.42 8.31
C GLY A 201 24.06 13.70 6.97
N MET A 202 23.14 12.83 6.52
CA MET A 202 22.27 13.14 5.38
C MET A 202 21.18 14.12 5.82
N THR A 203 21.49 15.41 5.83
CA THR A 203 20.58 16.45 6.33
C THR A 203 19.78 17.16 5.24
N GLU A 204 20.19 17.03 3.97
CA GLU A 204 19.48 17.63 2.84
C GLU A 204 18.24 16.81 2.45
N PRO A 205 17.01 17.32 2.71
CA PRO A 205 15.78 16.58 2.45
C PRO A 205 15.58 16.23 0.98
N PHE A 206 16.03 17.10 0.08
CA PHE A 206 15.91 16.89 -1.35
C PHE A 206 16.67 15.64 -1.82
N LYS A 207 17.95 15.50 -1.41
CA LYS A 207 18.76 14.32 -1.74
C LYS A 207 18.16 13.02 -1.19
N LEU A 208 17.60 13.06 0.03
CA LEU A 208 16.91 11.93 0.64
C LEU A 208 15.66 11.52 -0.16
N VAL A 209 14.84 12.48 -0.57
CA VAL A 209 13.62 12.23 -1.36
C VAL A 209 13.98 11.68 -2.75
N VAL A 210 14.99 12.25 -3.43
CA VAL A 210 15.44 11.77 -4.74
C VAL A 210 15.99 10.34 -4.65
N THR A 211 16.82 10.05 -3.65
CA THR A 211 17.37 8.71 -3.42
C THR A 211 16.25 7.70 -3.13
N GLY A 212 15.26 8.09 -2.31
CA GLY A 212 14.07 7.30 -2.04
C GLY A 212 13.24 7.02 -3.30
N ALA A 213 13.08 8.01 -4.18
CA ALA A 213 12.39 7.85 -5.46
C ALA A 213 13.10 6.87 -6.39
N ILE A 214 14.43 6.92 -6.45
CA ILE A 214 15.26 5.98 -7.21
C ILE A 214 15.09 4.56 -6.65
N LEU A 215 15.24 4.37 -5.35
CA LEU A 215 15.05 3.07 -4.69
C LEU A 215 13.65 2.51 -4.92
N ASN A 216 12.62 3.36 -4.91
CA ASN A 216 11.24 2.96 -5.23
C ASN A 216 11.08 2.54 -6.69
N ALA A 217 11.74 3.22 -7.63
CA ALA A 217 11.74 2.80 -9.04
C ALA A 217 12.38 1.42 -9.23
N PHE A 218 13.49 1.14 -8.54
CA PHE A 218 14.10 -0.19 -8.49
C PHE A 218 13.15 -1.25 -7.93
N ALA A 219 12.48 -0.95 -6.80
CA ALA A 219 11.51 -1.86 -6.20
C ALA A 219 10.35 -2.17 -7.17
N MET A 220 9.86 -1.16 -7.90
CA MET A 220 8.80 -1.33 -8.91
C MET A 220 9.24 -2.17 -10.11
N PHE A 221 10.50 -2.11 -10.51
CA PHE A 221 11.06 -2.98 -11.54
C PHE A 221 10.99 -4.46 -11.14
N PHE A 222 11.50 -4.81 -9.95
CA PHE A 222 11.40 -6.19 -9.46
C PHE A 222 9.96 -6.62 -9.25
N TYR A 223 9.14 -5.75 -8.66
CA TYR A 223 7.73 -6.03 -8.39
C TYR A 223 6.96 -6.36 -9.67
N SER A 224 7.09 -5.56 -10.72
CA SER A 224 6.42 -5.80 -12.00
C SER A 224 6.88 -7.11 -12.67
N GLY A 225 8.17 -7.45 -12.58
CA GLY A 225 8.70 -8.73 -13.05
C GLY A 225 8.11 -9.93 -12.29
N PHE A 226 8.12 -9.89 -10.95
CA PHE A 226 7.50 -10.91 -10.11
C PHE A 226 5.99 -11.03 -10.35
N LEU A 227 5.31 -9.91 -10.58
CA LEU A 227 3.88 -9.88 -10.88
C LEU A 227 3.58 -10.61 -12.19
N LEU A 228 4.33 -10.32 -13.25
CA LEU A 228 4.19 -11.03 -14.55
C LEU A 228 4.46 -12.53 -14.41
N TRP A 229 5.51 -12.89 -13.68
CA TRP A 229 5.87 -14.29 -13.45
C TRP A 229 4.77 -15.04 -12.68
N LEU A 230 4.29 -14.47 -11.57
CA LEU A 230 3.26 -15.07 -10.74
C LEU A 230 1.96 -15.24 -11.51
N ASN A 231 1.58 -14.20 -12.25
CA ASN A 231 0.34 -14.15 -12.98
C ASN A 231 0.26 -15.20 -14.11
N ASN A 232 1.39 -15.49 -14.76
CA ASN A 232 1.46 -16.46 -15.85
C ASN A 232 1.77 -17.90 -15.39
N THR A 233 2.40 -18.09 -14.23
CA THR A 233 2.88 -19.41 -13.77
C THR A 233 1.95 -20.05 -12.74
N LYS A 234 1.48 -19.30 -11.74
CA LYS A 234 0.77 -19.86 -10.57
C LYS A 234 -0.74 -19.77 -10.65
N LEU A 235 -1.28 -18.90 -11.53
CA LEU A 235 -2.72 -18.70 -11.66
C LEU A 235 -3.32 -19.65 -12.71
N ASN A 236 -4.44 -20.29 -12.33
CA ASN A 236 -5.25 -21.13 -13.24
C ASN A 236 -5.64 -20.30 -14.48
N LYS A 237 -5.55 -20.90 -15.67
CA LYS A 237 -5.73 -20.23 -16.97
C LYS A 237 -7.01 -19.39 -17.04
N THR A 238 -8.08 -19.84 -16.41
CA THR A 238 -9.38 -19.16 -16.43
C THR A 238 -9.47 -17.92 -15.53
N LEU A 239 -8.54 -17.77 -14.59
CA LEU A 239 -8.48 -16.64 -13.63
C LEU A 239 -7.41 -15.61 -14.00
N ARG A 240 -6.69 -15.85 -15.09
CA ARG A 240 -5.66 -14.93 -15.57
C ARG A 240 -6.31 -13.61 -16.01
N PRO A 241 -5.68 -12.47 -15.72
CA PRO A 241 -6.11 -11.18 -16.23
C PRO A 241 -5.93 -11.16 -17.75
N SER A 242 -6.63 -10.22 -18.39
CA SER A 242 -6.62 -10.08 -19.84
C SER A 242 -5.21 -9.83 -20.39
N LEU A 243 -4.95 -10.28 -21.61
CA LEU A 243 -3.69 -10.05 -22.31
C LEU A 243 -3.30 -8.57 -22.35
N ILE A 244 -4.28 -7.68 -22.48
CA ILE A 244 -4.09 -6.22 -22.43
C ILE A 244 -3.45 -5.78 -21.11
N ARG A 245 -3.90 -6.32 -19.97
CA ARG A 245 -3.31 -6.00 -18.66
C ARG A 245 -1.87 -6.50 -18.57
N ASN A 246 -1.58 -7.68 -19.11
CA ASN A 246 -0.20 -8.18 -19.18
C ASN A 246 0.70 -7.25 -20.01
N VAL A 247 0.22 -6.76 -21.16
CA VAL A 247 0.97 -5.80 -21.99
C VAL A 247 1.30 -4.54 -21.19
N PHE A 248 0.34 -3.95 -20.47
CA PHE A 248 0.60 -2.78 -19.63
C PHE A 248 1.65 -3.05 -18.54
N VAL A 249 1.61 -4.22 -17.90
CA VAL A 249 2.62 -4.57 -16.88
C VAL A 249 4.00 -4.80 -17.52
N VAL A 250 4.07 -5.38 -18.72
CA VAL A 250 5.33 -5.50 -19.49
C VAL A 250 5.88 -4.12 -19.86
N CYS A 251 5.04 -3.21 -20.34
CA CYS A 251 5.45 -1.83 -20.61
C CYS A 251 5.99 -1.15 -19.35
N ALA A 252 5.32 -1.33 -18.21
CA ALA A 252 5.79 -0.81 -16.92
C ALA A 252 7.15 -1.43 -16.51
N PHE A 253 7.32 -2.75 -16.70
CA PHE A 253 8.59 -3.44 -16.42
C PHE A 253 9.73 -2.87 -17.26
N ILE A 254 9.52 -2.69 -18.57
CA ILE A 254 10.53 -2.10 -19.47
C ILE A 254 10.82 -0.66 -19.07
N PHE A 255 9.79 0.14 -18.82
CA PHE A 255 9.92 1.54 -18.43
C PHE A 255 10.77 1.67 -17.15
N TYR A 256 10.37 1.02 -16.05
CA TYR A 256 11.12 1.09 -14.80
C TYR A 256 12.52 0.47 -14.93
N GLY A 257 12.70 -0.56 -15.77
CA GLY A 257 14.00 -1.16 -16.04
C GLY A 257 14.96 -0.20 -16.73
N VAL A 258 14.50 0.51 -17.77
CA VAL A 258 15.30 1.50 -18.49
C VAL A 258 15.70 2.66 -17.57
N PHE A 259 14.77 3.21 -16.80
CA PHE A 259 15.07 4.29 -15.85
C PHE A 259 16.04 3.87 -14.76
N SER A 260 15.87 2.66 -14.22
CA SER A 260 16.78 2.07 -13.24
C SER A 260 18.19 1.90 -13.82
N PHE A 261 18.30 1.39 -15.05
CA PHE A 261 19.58 1.22 -15.72
C PHE A 261 20.28 2.55 -15.98
N ILE A 262 19.57 3.54 -16.54
CA ILE A 262 20.10 4.89 -16.76
C ILE A 262 20.61 5.50 -15.45
N THR A 263 19.86 5.31 -14.36
CA THR A 263 20.22 5.86 -13.05
C THR A 263 21.51 5.23 -12.52
N ILE A 264 21.67 3.90 -12.64
CA ILE A 264 22.93 3.23 -12.29
C ILE A 264 24.08 3.79 -13.14
N THR A 265 23.92 3.89 -14.46
CA THR A 265 24.99 4.37 -15.35
C THR A 265 25.38 5.84 -15.14
N LYS A 266 24.52 6.63 -14.49
CA LYS A 266 24.82 8.03 -14.12
C LYS A 266 25.43 8.16 -12.73
N ILE A 267 25.21 7.18 -11.86
CA ILE A 267 25.72 7.14 -10.48
C ILE A 267 27.10 6.47 -10.43
N LEU A 268 27.32 5.44 -11.26
CA LEU A 268 28.58 4.71 -11.42
C LEU A 268 29.53 5.48 -12.34
#